data_AF-A0A8C0FAK4-F1
#
_entry.id   AF-A0A8C0FAK4-F1
#
_cell.length_a   1.000
_cell.length_b   1.000
_cell.length_c   1.000
_cell.angle_alpha   90.00
_cell.angle_beta   90.00
_cell.angle_gamma   90.00
#
_symmetry.space_group_name_H-M   'P 1'
#
loop_
_entity.id
_entity.type
_entity.pdbx_description
1 polymer ?
#
loop_
_entity_poly.entity_id
_entity_poly.type
_entity_poly.pdbx_seq_one_letter_code
_entity_poly.pdbx_strand_id
1 'polypeptide(L)'
;MPTAAMSFLVTLHTGSRWGAGTTADVFLQLIGQNGTSDVHCLRHPHFSPFQQGSVNCFLLTTKKDLGDICSFRVWHNNKGPSPSWFLSRAKVENMTTRTTWFFICRKWLSLDKGEHLLERTFSVTNPKTPLARHVPERPQARELPKTGVIAPFLKAMRMS
;
A
#
# COMPACT_ATOMS: atom_id res chain seq x y z
N MET A 1 0.81 39.25 -6.11
CA MET A 1 0.95 38.80 -4.71
C MET A 1 1.74 37.50 -4.72
N PRO A 2 2.81 37.33 -3.93
CA PRO A 2 3.44 36.03 -3.76
C PRO A 2 2.41 35.10 -3.11
N THR A 3 2.00 34.03 -3.78
CA THR A 3 1.25 32.97 -3.11
C THR A 3 2.19 32.32 -2.10
N ALA A 4 1.86 32.41 -0.82
CA ALA A 4 2.65 31.79 0.23
C ALA A 4 2.77 30.29 -0.06
N ALA A 5 4.00 29.79 -0.21
CA ALA A 5 4.23 28.38 -0.42
C ALA A 5 3.83 27.62 0.84
N MET A 6 2.94 26.64 0.71
CA MET A 6 2.56 25.78 1.84
C MET A 6 3.48 24.57 1.89
N SER A 7 3.73 24.07 3.10
CA SER A 7 4.63 22.94 3.33
C SER A 7 3.90 21.82 4.05
N PHE A 8 4.00 20.62 3.52
CA PHE A 8 3.39 19.41 4.06
C PHE A 8 4.46 18.37 4.37
N LEU A 9 4.49 17.87 5.60
CA LEU A 9 5.33 16.74 5.98
C LEU A 9 4.56 15.44 5.71
N VAL A 10 5.04 14.68 4.74
CA VAL A 10 4.46 13.38 4.36
C VAL A 10 5.32 12.26 4.95
N THR A 11 4.74 11.46 5.85
CA THR A 11 5.35 10.28 6.43
C THR A 11 4.76 9.03 5.80
N LEU A 12 5.59 8.22 5.15
CA LEU A 12 5.21 6.96 4.51
C LEU A 12 5.77 5.77 5.29
N HIS A 13 4.91 4.79 5.57
CA HIS A 13 5.30 3.53 6.20
C HIS A 13 5.31 2.41 5.18
N THR A 14 6.50 1.90 4.87
CA THR A 14 6.65 0.69 4.06
C THR A 14 6.30 -0.53 4.93
N GLY A 15 5.59 -1.51 4.37
CA GLY A 15 5.24 -2.73 5.11
C GLY A 15 6.47 -3.53 5.54
N SER A 16 6.31 -4.33 6.60
CA SER A 16 7.34 -5.25 7.10
C SER A 16 7.32 -6.62 6.42
N ARG A 17 6.39 -6.85 5.49
CA ARG A 17 6.28 -8.12 4.73
C ARG A 17 7.52 -8.33 3.87
N TRP A 18 7.88 -9.59 3.64
CA TRP A 18 9.03 -9.91 2.78
C TRP A 18 8.88 -9.30 1.38
N GLY A 19 9.91 -8.57 0.94
CA GLY A 19 9.95 -7.90 -0.35
C GLY A 19 8.91 -6.77 -0.48
N ALA A 20 8.62 -6.08 0.63
CA ALA A 20 7.73 -4.92 0.67
C ALA A 20 8.42 -3.60 0.32
N GLY A 21 9.76 -3.56 0.38
CA GLY A 21 10.53 -2.39 -0.02
C GLY A 21 10.72 -2.30 -1.53
N THR A 22 11.00 -1.08 -2.02
CA THR A 22 11.17 -0.82 -3.45
C THR A 22 12.46 -0.09 -3.77
N THR A 23 13.02 -0.39 -4.94
CA THR A 23 14.13 0.34 -5.56
C THR A 23 13.66 1.31 -6.64
N ALA A 24 12.35 1.34 -6.95
CA ALA A 24 11.81 2.20 -7.99
C ALA A 24 11.72 3.67 -7.54
N ASP A 25 11.70 4.59 -8.50
CA ASP A 25 11.42 5.99 -8.18
C ASP A 25 9.94 6.15 -7.85
N VAL A 26 9.66 6.64 -6.65
CA VAL A 26 8.29 6.87 -6.15
C VAL A 26 7.91 8.34 -6.37
N PHE A 27 6.69 8.54 -6.83
CA PHE A 27 6.10 9.85 -7.09
C PHE A 27 4.81 9.99 -6.29
N LEU A 28 4.55 11.20 -5.79
CA LEU A 28 3.36 11.49 -5.00
C LEU A 28 2.76 12.83 -5.38
N GLN A 29 1.43 12.89 -5.34
CA GLN A 29 0.65 14.11 -5.51
C GLN A 29 -0.39 14.21 -4.40
N LEU A 30 -0.45 15.35 -3.71
CA LEU A 30 -1.49 15.64 -2.72
C LEU A 30 -2.74 16.18 -3.41
N ILE A 31 -3.91 15.76 -2.95
CA ILE A 31 -5.21 16.16 -3.46
C ILE A 31 -6.04 16.69 -2.29
N GLY A 32 -6.22 18.00 -2.24
CA GLY A 32 -7.05 18.67 -1.26
C GLY A 32 -8.33 19.24 -1.86
N GLN A 33 -9.17 19.83 -1.01
CA GLN A 33 -10.44 20.45 -1.41
C GLN A 33 -10.27 21.56 -2.46
N ASN A 34 -9.19 22.33 -2.35
CA ASN A 34 -8.96 23.51 -3.18
C ASN A 34 -8.07 23.23 -4.41
N GLY A 35 -7.63 21.97 -4.59
CA GLY A 35 -6.88 21.53 -5.75
C GLY A 35 -5.82 20.47 -5.46
N THR A 36 -4.89 20.32 -6.38
CA THR A 36 -3.82 19.32 -6.34
C THR A 36 -2.45 19.97 -6.29
N SER A 37 -1.50 19.33 -5.59
CA SER A 37 -0.09 19.74 -5.64
C SER A 37 0.52 19.48 -7.03
N ASP A 38 1.72 20.00 -7.23
CA ASP A 38 2.62 19.49 -8.27
C ASP A 38 2.99 18.01 -7.96
N VAL A 39 3.58 17.32 -8.92
CA VAL A 39 4.11 15.96 -8.72
C VAL A 39 5.44 16.04 -7.99
N HIS A 40 5.56 15.31 -6.88
CA HIS A 40 6.78 15.23 -6.09
C HIS A 40 7.47 13.90 -6.30
N CYS A 41 8.76 13.94 -6.67
CA CYS A 41 9.58 12.74 -6.70
C CYS A 41 10.23 12.53 -5.33
N LEU A 42 9.90 11.42 -4.68
CA LEU A 42 10.30 11.13 -3.31
C LEU A 42 11.66 10.45 -3.27
N ARG A 43 12.72 11.24 -3.38
CA ARG A 43 14.11 10.76 -3.34
C ARG A 43 14.85 11.36 -2.15
N HIS A 44 15.85 10.62 -1.66
CA HIS A 44 16.82 11.12 -0.70
C HIS A 44 18.21 11.06 -1.34
N PRO A 45 19.06 12.11 -1.23
CA PRO A 45 20.35 12.16 -1.92
C PRO A 45 21.35 11.10 -1.43
N HIS A 46 21.28 10.70 -0.16
CA HIS A 46 22.30 9.84 0.48
C HIS A 46 21.80 8.46 0.91
N PHE A 47 20.50 8.21 0.86
CA PHE A 47 19.92 6.97 1.39
C PHE A 47 18.88 6.46 0.42
N SER A 48 18.73 5.14 0.33
CA SER A 48 17.64 4.52 -0.43
C SER A 48 16.37 4.50 0.43
N PRO A 49 15.36 5.34 0.14
CA PRO A 49 14.10 5.30 0.89
C PRO A 49 13.32 4.01 0.59
N PHE A 50 12.20 3.83 1.29
CA PHE A 50 11.24 2.76 1.03
C PHE A 50 11.78 1.33 1.22
N GLN A 51 12.71 1.15 2.16
CA GLN A 51 13.15 -0.17 2.58
C GLN A 51 12.03 -0.92 3.30
N GLN A 52 12.10 -2.26 3.30
CA GLN A 52 11.12 -3.08 4.03
C GLN A 52 11.06 -2.65 5.51
N GLY A 53 9.86 -2.38 6.01
CA GLY A 53 9.61 -1.93 7.38
C GLY A 53 10.05 -0.49 7.68
N SER A 54 10.52 0.28 6.68
CA SER A 54 10.99 1.64 6.90
C SER A 54 9.86 2.63 7.14
N VAL A 55 10.23 3.74 7.78
CA VAL A 55 9.43 4.96 7.86
C VAL A 55 10.25 6.07 7.22
N ASN A 56 9.69 6.74 6.21
CA ASN A 56 10.37 7.82 5.51
C ASN A 56 9.51 9.08 5.51
N CYS A 57 10.14 10.23 5.79
CA CYS A 57 9.49 11.52 5.86
C CYS A 57 10.00 12.43 4.73
N PHE A 58 9.08 13.10 4.05
CA PHE A 58 9.38 14.02 2.95
C PHE A 58 8.65 15.35 3.17
N LEU A 59 9.37 16.45 3.01
CA LEU A 59 8.78 17.80 3.05
C LEU A 59 8.39 18.19 1.61
N LEU A 60 7.09 18.34 1.37
CA LEU A 60 6.53 18.73 0.08
C LEU A 60 6.07 20.18 0.13
N THR A 61 6.47 20.98 -0.84
CA THR A 61 6.06 22.39 -0.95
C THR A 61 5.08 22.59 -2.09
N THR A 62 4.01 23.35 -1.86
CA THR A 62 2.97 23.63 -2.85
C THR A 62 2.86 25.14 -3.09
N LYS A 63 2.61 25.53 -4.34
CA LYS A 63 2.45 26.95 -4.72
C LYS A 63 1.07 27.52 -4.35
N LYS A 64 0.12 26.65 -4.02
CA LYS A 64 -1.28 26.97 -3.74
C LYS A 64 -1.69 26.32 -2.44
N ASP A 65 -2.68 26.93 -1.80
CA ASP A 65 -3.40 26.31 -0.71
C ASP A 65 -4.29 25.18 -1.23
N LEU A 66 -4.13 23.99 -0.65
CA LEU A 66 -4.88 22.80 -1.02
C LEU A 66 -6.16 22.64 -0.18
N GLY A 67 -6.37 23.46 0.87
CA GLY A 67 -7.42 23.23 1.86
C GLY A 67 -7.19 21.93 2.64
N ASP A 68 -8.28 21.29 3.07
CA ASP A 68 -8.15 19.97 3.71
C ASP A 68 -7.69 18.92 2.72
N ILE A 69 -6.73 18.08 3.13
CA ILE A 69 -6.26 16.97 2.31
C ILE A 69 -7.32 15.86 2.30
N CYS A 70 -7.88 15.62 1.11
CA CYS A 70 -8.89 14.59 0.87
C CYS A 70 -8.25 13.24 0.55
N SER A 71 -7.19 13.25 -0.25
CA SER A 71 -6.48 12.04 -0.70
C SER A 71 -5.05 12.36 -1.14
N PHE A 72 -4.26 11.32 -1.38
CA PHE A 72 -3.03 11.45 -2.15
C PHE A 72 -2.97 10.34 -3.19
N ARG A 73 -2.36 10.66 -4.33
CA ARG A 73 -2.01 9.71 -5.39
C ARG A 73 -0.53 9.38 -5.28
N VAL A 74 -0.19 8.10 -5.38
CA VAL A 74 1.19 7.61 -5.33
C VAL A 74 1.40 6.54 -6.39
N TRP A 75 2.56 6.59 -7.04
CA TRP A 75 2.95 5.61 -8.06
C TRP A 75 4.46 5.47 -8.13
N HIS A 76 4.93 4.49 -8.89
CA HIS A 76 6.35 4.34 -9.19
C HIS A 76 6.58 3.93 -10.64
N ASN A 77 7.81 4.09 -11.12
CA ASN A 77 8.19 3.83 -12.51
C ASN A 77 8.55 2.37 -12.83
N ASN A 78 8.33 1.45 -11.88
CA ASN A 78 8.69 0.03 -11.98
C ASN A 78 10.17 -0.28 -12.32
N LYS A 79 11.10 0.65 -12.10
CA LYS A 79 12.53 0.42 -12.38
C LYS A 79 13.27 -0.25 -11.22
N GLY A 80 14.45 -0.80 -11.53
CA GLY A 80 15.36 -1.41 -10.57
C GLY A 80 15.08 -2.90 -10.33
N PRO A 81 15.93 -3.57 -9.54
CA PRO A 81 15.88 -5.03 -9.37
C PRO A 81 14.69 -5.51 -8.52
N SER A 82 14.13 -4.64 -7.67
CA SER A 82 12.99 -4.96 -6.80
C SER A 82 11.98 -3.80 -6.81
N PRO A 83 11.17 -3.66 -7.86
CA PRO A 83 10.29 -2.50 -8.04
C PRO A 83 8.99 -2.57 -7.23
N SER A 84 8.58 -3.78 -6.82
CA SER A 84 7.38 -3.99 -6.02
C SER A 84 7.43 -3.23 -4.70
N TRP A 85 6.33 -2.60 -4.31
CA TRP A 85 6.25 -1.85 -3.06
C TRP A 85 4.97 -2.17 -2.30
N PHE A 86 5.06 -2.34 -0.98
CA PHE A 86 3.87 -2.40 -0.13
C PHE A 86 3.81 -1.17 0.76
N LEU A 87 2.87 -0.27 0.46
CA LEU A 87 2.59 0.88 1.29
C LEU A 87 1.58 0.49 2.38
N SER A 88 2.00 0.58 3.64
CA SER A 88 1.18 0.20 4.79
C SER A 88 0.22 1.31 5.20
N ARG A 89 0.74 2.51 5.44
CA ARG A 89 -0.01 3.69 5.88
C ARG A 89 0.77 4.96 5.59
N ALA A 90 0.08 6.10 5.63
CA ALA A 90 0.69 7.41 5.51
C ALA A 90 0.12 8.41 6.54
N LYS A 91 0.90 9.45 6.83
CA LYS A 91 0.50 10.66 7.56
C LYS A 91 0.87 11.86 6.71
N VAL A 92 -0.03 12.83 6.59
CA VAL A 92 0.26 14.14 5.98
C VAL A 92 0.00 15.20 7.06
N GLU A 93 0.95 16.10 7.28
CA GLU A 93 0.83 17.18 8.26
C GLU A 93 1.10 18.52 7.57
N ASN A 94 0.19 19.47 7.70
CA ASN A 94 0.42 20.85 7.27
C ASN A 94 1.32 21.54 8.31
N MET A 95 2.50 22.00 7.88
CA MET A 95 3.51 22.55 8.80
C MET A 95 3.13 23.91 9.38
N THR A 96 2.21 24.63 8.75
CA THR A 96 1.71 25.93 9.20
C THR A 96 0.53 25.75 10.16
N THR A 97 -0.49 24.99 9.77
CA THR A 97 -1.72 24.84 10.57
C THR A 97 -1.65 23.71 11.61
N ARG A 98 -0.65 22.83 11.50
CA ARG A 98 -0.51 21.58 12.27
C ARG A 98 -1.65 20.59 12.10
N THR A 99 -2.53 20.81 11.13
CA THR A 99 -3.57 19.86 10.75
C THR A 99 -2.92 18.58 10.21
N THR A 100 -3.43 17.43 10.65
CA THR A 100 -2.87 16.12 10.30
C THR A 100 -3.95 15.21 9.73
N TRP A 101 -3.64 14.54 8.62
CA TRP A 101 -4.49 13.55 7.96
C TRP A 101 -3.79 12.19 7.94
N PHE A 102 -4.55 11.13 8.25
CA PHE A 102 -4.05 9.75 8.30
C PHE A 102 -4.65 8.92 7.18
N PHE A 103 -3.86 7.98 6.67
CA PHE A 103 -4.25 7.13 5.54
C PHE A 103 -3.88 5.68 5.83
N ILE A 104 -4.86 4.78 5.72
CA ILE A 104 -4.64 3.34 5.77
C ILE A 104 -4.59 2.82 4.34
N CYS A 105 -3.39 2.42 3.92
CA CYS A 105 -3.14 2.04 2.54
C CYS A 105 -3.23 0.53 2.37
N ARG A 106 -2.35 -0.22 3.07
CA ARG A 106 -2.25 -1.69 3.10
C ARG A 106 -2.39 -2.37 1.72
N LYS A 107 -1.76 -1.79 0.69
CA LYS A 107 -1.86 -2.28 -0.68
C LYS A 107 -0.48 -2.40 -1.32
N TRP A 108 -0.37 -3.37 -2.22
CA TRP A 108 0.76 -3.50 -3.13
C TRP A 108 0.63 -2.49 -4.28
N LEU A 109 1.76 -1.88 -4.63
CA LEU A 109 2.03 -1.22 -5.89
C LEU A 109 3.10 -2.07 -6.60
N SER A 110 2.67 -2.90 -7.54
CA SER A 110 3.48 -3.97 -8.13
C SER A 110 2.77 -4.55 -9.34
N LEU A 111 3.50 -5.01 -10.35
CA LEU A 111 2.95 -5.82 -11.46
C LEU A 111 2.85 -7.30 -11.13
N ASP A 112 3.55 -7.77 -10.09
CA ASP A 112 3.66 -9.21 -9.77
C ASP A 112 2.85 -9.58 -8.51
N LYS A 113 2.44 -8.59 -7.72
CA LYS A 113 1.77 -8.78 -6.42
C LYS A 113 0.50 -7.94 -6.32
N GLY A 114 -0.49 -8.46 -5.61
CA GLY A 114 -1.73 -7.74 -5.33
C GLY A 114 -2.60 -7.61 -6.57
N GLU A 115 -3.03 -6.38 -6.89
CA GLU A 115 -3.95 -6.13 -8.02
C GLU A 115 -3.21 -5.71 -9.29
N HIS A 116 -1.88 -5.93 -9.38
CA HIS A 116 -1.08 -5.62 -10.57
C HIS A 116 -1.09 -4.13 -10.97
N LEU A 117 -1.24 -3.24 -9.99
CA LEU A 117 -1.28 -1.78 -10.19
C LEU A 117 0.00 -1.14 -9.68
N LEU A 118 0.55 -0.20 -10.45
CA LEU A 118 1.72 0.60 -10.05
C LEU A 118 1.35 1.95 -9.43
N GLU A 119 0.07 2.28 -9.43
CA GLU A 119 -0.49 3.56 -9.04
C GLU A 119 -1.74 3.35 -8.19
N ARG A 120 -1.88 4.16 -7.13
CA ARG A 120 -3.08 4.18 -6.28
C ARG A 120 -3.36 5.57 -5.73
N THR A 121 -4.64 5.82 -5.48
CA THR A 121 -5.11 6.96 -4.70
C THR A 121 -5.67 6.47 -3.37
N PHE A 122 -5.24 7.09 -2.27
CA PHE A 122 -5.70 6.76 -0.92
C PHE A 122 -6.41 7.96 -0.31
N SER A 123 -7.67 7.77 0.08
CA SER A 123 -8.47 8.78 0.76
C SER A 123 -8.14 8.85 2.25
N VAL A 124 -8.35 10.03 2.84
CA VAL A 124 -8.18 10.22 4.28
C VAL A 124 -9.03 9.21 5.06
N THR A 125 -8.43 8.61 6.08
CA THR A 125 -9.10 7.66 6.96
C THR A 125 -9.95 8.44 7.96
N ASN A 126 -11.25 8.18 7.95
CA ASN A 126 -12.12 8.65 9.02
C ASN A 126 -11.87 7.80 10.29
N PRO A 127 -11.47 8.40 11.43
CA PRO A 127 -11.20 7.68 12.67
C PRO A 127 -12.39 6.86 13.18
N LYS A 128 -13.62 7.22 12.78
CA LYS A 128 -14.86 6.56 13.19
C LYS A 128 -15.21 5.35 12.33
N THR A 129 -14.54 5.14 11.19
CA THR A 129 -14.82 4.00 10.31
C THR A 129 -14.12 2.75 10.85
N PRO A 130 -14.86 1.68 11.20
CA PRO A 130 -14.25 0.43 11.63
C PRO A 130 -13.34 -0.13 10.53
N LEU A 131 -12.12 -0.51 10.88
CA LEU A 131 -11.23 -1.17 9.94
C LEU A 131 -11.80 -2.54 9.62
N ALA A 132 -12.18 -2.77 8.36
CA ALA A 132 -12.54 -4.10 7.90
C ALA A 132 -11.34 -5.04 8.16
N ARG A 133 -11.50 -5.96 9.13
CA ARG A 133 -10.55 -7.05 9.28
C ARG A 133 -10.67 -7.90 8.03
N HIS A 134 -9.55 -8.15 7.37
CA HIS A 134 -9.48 -9.14 6.32
C HIS A 134 -9.74 -10.50 6.98
N VAL A 135 -10.98 -10.99 6.90
CA VAL A 135 -11.33 -12.35 7.30
C VAL A 135 -10.99 -13.20 6.06
N PRO A 136 -9.91 -14.01 6.09
CA PRO A 136 -9.71 -14.96 5.01
C PRO A 136 -10.94 -15.88 4.97
N GLU A 137 -11.61 -15.96 3.82
CA GLU A 137 -12.68 -16.92 3.61
C GLU A 137 -12.16 -18.31 3.96
N ARG A 138 -12.87 -19.03 4.84
CA ARG A 138 -12.52 -20.44 5.09
C ARG A 138 -12.65 -21.19 3.77
N PRO A 139 -11.65 -21.97 3.35
CA PRO A 139 -11.85 -22.90 2.26
C PRO A 139 -13.03 -23.80 2.62
N GLN A 140 -14.06 -23.85 1.77
CA GLN A 140 -15.09 -24.88 1.89
C GLN A 140 -14.40 -26.23 1.76
N ALA A 141 -14.52 -27.08 2.78
CA ALA A 141 -14.06 -28.44 2.71
C ALA A 141 -14.76 -29.11 1.53
N ARG A 142 -13.99 -29.62 0.55
CA ARG A 142 -14.54 -30.46 -0.50
C ARG A 142 -15.13 -31.70 0.16
N GLU A 143 -16.44 -31.89 0.04
CA GLU A 143 -17.08 -33.14 0.47
C GLU A 143 -16.49 -34.29 -0.35
N LEU A 144 -15.96 -35.32 0.33
CA LEU A 144 -15.61 -36.58 -0.30
C LEU A 144 -16.88 -37.23 -0.87
N PRO A 145 -16.88 -37.73 -2.11
CA PRO A 145 -18.04 -38.39 -2.67
C PRO A 145 -18.38 -39.63 -1.86
N LYS A 146 -19.62 -39.68 -1.34
CA LYS A 146 -20.19 -40.86 -0.69
C LYS A 146 -20.63 -41.86 -1.76
N THR A 147 -19.72 -42.66 -2.27
CA THR A 147 -20.09 -43.89 -2.98
C THR A 147 -19.82 -45.07 -2.08
N GLY A 148 -20.88 -45.53 -1.41
CA GLY A 148 -20.94 -46.85 -0.82
C GLY A 148 -21.25 -47.87 -1.91
N VAL A 149 -20.36 -48.84 -2.10
CA VAL A 149 -20.71 -50.21 -2.53
C VAL A 149 -19.80 -51.16 -1.77
N ILE A 150 -20.41 -51.97 -0.91
CA ILE A 150 -19.80 -53.13 -0.26
C ILE A 150 -19.99 -54.30 -1.22
N ALA A 151 -18.93 -55.05 -1.54
CA ALA A 151 -18.98 -56.52 -1.64
C ALA A 151 -17.61 -57.19 -1.88
N PRO A 152 -17.45 -58.46 -1.47
CA PRO A 152 -16.20 -59.06 -0.98
C PRO A 152 -15.66 -60.21 -1.88
N PHE A 153 -14.40 -60.66 -1.70
CA PHE A 153 -14.04 -62.09 -1.67
C PHE A 153 -12.54 -62.34 -1.36
N LEU A 154 -12.28 -63.41 -0.60
CA LEU A 154 -10.99 -64.08 -0.29
C LEU A 154 -10.20 -64.45 -1.59
N LYS A 155 -8.89 -64.77 -1.62
CA LYS A 155 -8.07 -65.61 -0.74
C LYS A 155 -6.58 -65.51 -1.12
N ALA A 156 -5.72 -65.91 -0.17
CA ALA A 156 -4.26 -66.05 -0.18
C ALA A 156 -3.62 -66.87 -1.33
N MET A 157 -2.31 -66.70 -1.58
CA MET A 157 -1.22 -67.62 -1.18
C MET A 157 0.10 -67.43 -2.00
N ARG A 158 1.21 -67.26 -1.27
CA ARG A 158 2.63 -67.68 -1.49
C ARG A 158 3.52 -67.16 -2.65
N MET A 159 4.72 -66.73 -2.20
CA MET A 159 6.09 -67.04 -2.68
C MET A 159 6.56 -66.44 -4.02
N SER A 160 7.56 -65.56 -3.95
CA SER A 160 8.99 -65.93 -4.03
C SER A 160 9.87 -64.86 -3.38
#